data_AF-A0A075B2W3-F1
#
_entry.id   AF-A0A075B2W3-F1
#
_cell.length_a   1.000
_cell.length_b   1.000
_cell.length_c   1.000
_cell.angle_alpha   90.00
_cell.angle_beta   90.00
_cell.angle_gamma   90.00
#
_symmetry.space_group_name_H-M   'P 1'
#
loop_
_entity.id
_entity.type
_entity.pdbx_description
1 polymer ?
#
loop_
_entity_poly.entity_id
_entity_poly.type
_entity_poly.pdbx_seq_one_letter_code
_entity_poly.pdbx_strand_id
1 'polypeptide(L)'
;MNRPKAEIEGLLSLFREKLNDIKINQEVLTKNKIRIKFIGDIHLLKDPELRVLLIDLMKATETYDEYELNICVAYSSTVELKSALSNMPTDTSYENLHLDVPSSVDVVIRTSGEIRLSDFLMWQVKLRR
;
A
#
# COMPACT_ATOMS: atom_id res chain seq x y z
N MET A 1 -11.68 -10.69 4.78
CA MET A 1 -12.78 -9.70 4.86
C MET A 1 -13.80 -10.17 5.90
N ASN A 2 -13.46 -10.07 7.19
CA ASN A 2 -14.28 -10.68 8.26
C ASN A 2 -15.14 -9.65 8.99
N ARG A 3 -15.32 -8.46 8.40
CA ARG A 3 -16.16 -7.38 8.93
C ARG A 3 -17.55 -7.42 8.29
N PRO A 4 -18.58 -6.87 8.94
CA PRO A 4 -19.90 -6.72 8.35
C PRO A 4 -19.84 -6.00 6.99
N LYS A 5 -20.67 -6.43 6.03
CA LYS A 5 -20.66 -5.87 4.66
C LYS A 5 -20.84 -4.35 4.65
N ALA A 6 -21.79 -3.84 5.45
CA ALA A 6 -22.06 -2.41 5.56
C ALA A 6 -20.85 -1.60 6.06
N GLU A 7 -20.04 -2.16 6.97
CA GLU A 7 -18.82 -1.50 7.45
C GLU A 7 -17.76 -1.44 6.34
N ILE A 8 -17.58 -2.55 5.60
CA ILE A 8 -16.64 -2.60 4.47
C ILE A 8 -17.06 -1.60 3.39
N GLU A 9 -18.34 -1.55 3.04
CA GLU A 9 -18.88 -0.60 2.05
C GLU A 9 -18.69 0.85 2.50
N GLY A 10 -18.96 1.16 3.78
CA GLY A 10 -18.72 2.48 4.34
C GLY A 10 -17.25 2.90 4.29
N LEU A 11 -16.33 1.99 4.65
CA LEU A 11 -14.88 2.24 4.59
C LEU A 11 -14.41 2.48 3.15
N LEU A 12 -14.87 1.68 2.19
CA LEU A 12 -14.50 1.84 0.78
C LEU A 12 -15.09 3.12 0.17
N SER A 13 -16.30 3.50 0.57
CA SER A 13 -16.92 4.77 0.16
C SER A 13 -16.12 5.98 0.67
N LEU A 14 -15.77 6.00 1.96
CA LEU A 14 -14.94 7.06 2.54
C LEU A 14 -13.55 7.11 1.87
N PHE A 15 -12.95 5.95 1.63
CA PHE A 15 -11.66 5.87 0.96
C PHE A 15 -11.73 6.47 -0.45
N ARG A 16 -12.77 6.12 -1.22
CA ARG A 16 -13.03 6.68 -2.55
C ARG A 16 -13.22 8.20 -2.52
N GLU A 17 -13.99 8.72 -1.57
CA GLU A 17 -14.19 10.16 -1.38
C GLU A 17 -12.84 10.87 -1.19
N LYS A 18 -12.01 10.39 -0.26
CA LYS A 18 -10.70 10.98 0.02
C LYS A 18 -9.74 10.91 -1.17
N LEU A 19 -9.78 9.84 -1.94
CA LEU A 19 -8.99 9.73 -3.17
C LEU A 19 -9.47 10.68 -4.27
N ASN A 20 -10.78 10.93 -4.37
CA ASN A 20 -11.31 11.95 -5.27
C ASN A 20 -10.88 13.36 -4.84
N ASP A 21 -10.91 13.66 -3.53
CA ASP A 21 -10.42 14.93 -3.00
C ASP A 21 -8.95 15.16 -3.39
N ILE A 22 -8.12 14.12 -3.29
CA ILE A 22 -6.72 14.13 -3.72
C ILE A 22 -6.60 14.32 -5.24
N LYS A 23 -7.42 13.61 -6.02
CA LYS A 23 -7.42 13.70 -7.49
C LYS A 23 -7.84 15.08 -7.99
N ILE A 24 -8.74 15.75 -7.29
CA ILE A 24 -9.18 17.12 -7.59
C ILE A 24 -8.11 18.13 -7.14
N ASN A 25 -7.54 17.95 -5.94
CA ASN A 25 -6.57 18.86 -5.34
C ASN A 25 -5.12 18.36 -5.48
N GLN A 26 -4.69 18.10 -6.73
CA GLN A 26 -3.34 17.60 -7.01
C GLN A 26 -2.22 18.62 -6.73
N GLU A 27 -2.54 19.88 -6.42
CA GLU A 27 -1.54 20.93 -6.20
C GLU A 27 -0.49 20.51 -5.17
N VAL A 28 -0.91 19.87 -4.07
CA VAL A 28 0.02 19.37 -3.03
C VAL A 28 0.92 18.25 -3.57
N LEU A 29 0.38 17.33 -4.36
CA LEU A 29 1.16 16.23 -4.95
C LEU A 29 2.16 16.76 -5.97
N THR A 30 1.72 17.65 -6.86
CA THR A 30 2.52 18.22 -7.94
C THR A 30 3.61 19.13 -7.41
N LYS A 31 3.28 20.01 -6.45
CA LYS A 31 4.21 20.95 -5.84
C LYS A 31 5.33 20.24 -5.09
N ASN A 32 4.99 19.20 -4.34
CA ASN A 32 5.95 18.45 -3.54
C ASN A 32 6.50 17.20 -4.26
N LYS A 33 6.12 16.95 -5.52
CA LYS A 33 6.54 15.77 -6.30
C LYS A 33 6.36 14.45 -5.52
N ILE A 34 5.14 14.22 -5.02
CA ILE A 34 4.79 13.02 -4.25
C ILE A 34 4.25 11.92 -5.18
N ARG A 35 5.02 10.86 -5.37
CA ARG A 35 4.59 9.65 -6.07
C ARG A 35 3.68 8.79 -5.20
N ILE A 36 2.49 8.46 -5.68
CA ILE A 36 1.56 7.57 -4.98
C ILE A 36 1.69 6.16 -5.54
N LYS A 37 1.78 5.17 -4.64
CA LYS A 37 1.69 3.75 -4.97
C LYS A 37 0.65 3.08 -4.08
N PHE A 38 -0.22 2.27 -4.67
CA PHE A 38 -1.12 1.41 -3.92
C PHE A 38 -0.51 0.01 -3.84
N ILE A 39 -0.46 -0.54 -2.62
CA ILE A 39 0.22 -1.80 -2.32
C ILE A 39 -0.80 -2.81 -1.77
N GLY A 40 -0.74 -4.05 -2.24
CA GLY A 40 -1.69 -5.11 -1.91
C GLY A 40 -2.52 -5.57 -3.10
N ASP A 41 -3.46 -6.49 -2.85
CA ASP A 41 -4.24 -7.10 -3.92
C ASP A 41 -5.48 -6.27 -4.27
N ILE A 42 -5.29 -5.33 -5.21
CA ILE A 42 -6.36 -4.46 -5.70
C ILE A 42 -7.50 -5.24 -6.37
N HIS A 43 -7.29 -6.50 -6.78
CA HIS A 43 -8.35 -7.32 -7.39
C HIS A 43 -9.38 -7.79 -6.34
N LEU A 44 -9.02 -7.78 -5.05
CA LEU A 44 -9.97 -8.02 -3.97
C LEU A 44 -10.95 -6.87 -3.79
N LEU A 45 -10.69 -5.69 -4.36
CA LEU A 45 -11.62 -4.58 -4.37
C LEU A 45 -12.72 -4.85 -5.43
N LYS A 46 -13.92 -5.14 -4.94
CA LYS A 46 -15.08 -5.44 -5.80
C LYS A 46 -15.58 -4.23 -6.57
N ASP A 47 -15.27 -3.01 -6.13
CA ASP A 47 -15.64 -1.77 -6.80
C ASP A 47 -14.72 -1.52 -8.02
N PRO A 48 -15.23 -1.58 -9.26
CA PRO A 48 -14.44 -1.29 -10.45
C PRO A 48 -14.03 0.18 -10.56
N GLU A 49 -14.85 1.12 -10.10
CA GLU A 49 -14.57 2.56 -10.20
C GLU A 49 -13.43 2.94 -9.27
N LEU A 50 -13.41 2.37 -8.05
CA LEU A 50 -12.29 2.54 -7.13
C LEU A 50 -10.99 2.03 -7.75
N ARG A 51 -11.00 0.84 -8.37
CA ARG A 51 -9.79 0.28 -9.02
C ARG A 51 -9.25 1.19 -10.13
N VAL A 52 -10.13 1.74 -10.97
CA VAL A 52 -9.74 2.73 -12.00
C VAL A 52 -9.13 3.97 -11.36
N LEU A 53 -9.74 4.49 -10.29
CA LEU A 53 -9.23 5.65 -9.56
C LEU A 53 -7.83 5.41 -9.00
N LEU A 54 -7.55 4.23 -8.44
CA LEU A 54 -6.21 3.87 -7.94
C LEU A 54 -5.17 3.92 -9.07
N ILE A 55 -5.49 3.30 -10.20
CA ILE A 55 -4.60 3.23 -11.38
C ILE A 55 -4.35 4.62 -11.96
N ASP A 56 -5.39 5.45 -12.06
CA ASP A 56 -5.27 6.82 -12.56
C ASP A 56 -4.32 7.66 -11.70
N LEU A 57 -4.44 7.57 -10.36
CA LEU A 57 -3.58 8.30 -9.43
C LEU A 57 -2.12 7.83 -9.49
N MET A 58 -1.90 6.52 -9.59
CA MET A 58 -0.56 5.96 -9.77
C MET A 58 0.08 6.48 -11.06
N LYS A 59 -0.67 6.50 -12.17
CA LYS A 59 -0.19 7.02 -13.47
C LYS A 59 0.08 8.51 -13.42
N ALA A 60 -0.82 9.29 -12.82
CA ALA A 60 -0.70 10.75 -12.74
C ALA A 60 0.56 11.19 -11.96
N THR A 61 1.01 10.37 -11.01
CA THR A 61 2.16 10.68 -10.14
C THR A 61 3.39 9.82 -10.44
N GLU A 62 3.38 9.02 -11.52
CA GLU A 62 4.42 8.02 -11.82
C GLU A 62 5.81 8.62 -11.99
N THR A 63 5.88 9.85 -12.53
CA THR A 63 7.14 10.56 -12.82
C THR A 63 7.64 11.39 -11.66
N TYR A 64 6.95 11.40 -10.52
CA TYR A 64 7.35 12.17 -9.34
C TYR A 64 8.40 11.37 -8.53
N ASP A 65 9.37 12.06 -7.96
CA ASP A 65 10.59 11.42 -7.43
C ASP A 65 11.12 12.01 -6.11
N GLU A 66 10.49 13.05 -5.55
CA GLU A 66 10.93 13.66 -4.29
C GLU A 66 10.44 12.87 -3.07
N TYR A 67 9.17 12.47 -3.06
CA TYR A 67 8.59 11.66 -1.98
C TYR A 67 7.77 10.51 -2.54
N GLU A 68 7.72 9.40 -1.82
CA GLU A 68 6.86 8.26 -2.14
C GLU A 68 5.85 8.00 -1.01
N LEU A 69 4.56 7.98 -1.37
CA LEU A 69 3.47 7.62 -0.48
C LEU A 69 2.93 6.24 -0.87
N ASN A 70 3.29 5.24 -0.07
CA ASN A 70 2.83 3.85 -0.20
C ASN A 70 1.55 3.64 0.62
N ILE A 71 0.41 3.47 -0.06
CA ILE A 71 -0.89 3.25 0.56
C ILE A 71 -1.25 1.77 0.46
N CYS A 72 -1.23 1.07 1.58
CA CYS A 72 -1.57 -0.36 1.63
C CYS A 72 -3.09 -0.58 1.65
N VAL A 73 -3.64 -1.20 0.61
CA VAL A 73 -5.07 -1.48 0.44
C VAL A 73 -5.28 -2.94 0.12
N ALA A 74 -6.19 -3.62 0.84
CA ALA A 74 -6.33 -5.07 0.75
C ALA A 74 -4.98 -5.81 0.90
N TYR A 75 -4.10 -5.24 1.75
CA TYR A 75 -2.73 -5.70 1.96
C TYR A 75 -2.63 -6.70 3.11
N SER A 76 -1.68 -7.62 2.98
CA SER A 76 -1.23 -8.56 4.01
C SER A 76 0.25 -8.84 3.78
N SER A 77 1.08 -8.64 4.79
CA SER A 77 2.52 -8.91 4.67
C SER A 77 2.80 -10.38 4.40
N THR A 78 2.00 -11.26 4.99
CA THR A 78 2.05 -12.70 4.71
C THR A 78 1.75 -13.02 3.25
N VAL A 79 0.78 -12.34 2.63
CA VAL A 79 0.45 -12.53 1.20
C VAL A 79 1.58 -11.99 0.31
N GLU A 80 2.09 -10.80 0.60
CA GLU A 80 3.23 -10.18 -0.10
C GLU A 80 4.45 -11.12 -0.07
N LEU A 81 4.81 -11.62 1.12
CA LEU A 81 5.94 -12.54 1.30
C LEU A 81 5.75 -13.86 0.55
N LYS A 82 4.56 -14.45 0.60
CA LYS A 82 4.27 -15.68 -0.16
C LYS A 82 4.40 -15.46 -1.67
N SER A 83 3.90 -14.33 -2.17
CA SER A 83 4.03 -13.96 -3.58
C SER A 83 5.50 -13.80 -3.96
N ALA A 84 6.25 -13.02 -3.19
CA ALA A 84 7.65 -12.75 -3.45
C ALA A 84 8.51 -14.04 -3.42
N LEU A 85 8.27 -14.93 -2.45
CA LEU A 85 8.96 -16.22 -2.35
C LEU A 85 8.60 -17.17 -3.49
N SER A 86 7.35 -17.16 -3.96
CA SER A 86 6.90 -18.01 -5.08
C SER A 86 7.52 -17.57 -6.42
N ASN A 87 7.85 -16.28 -6.55
CA ASN A 87 8.47 -15.70 -7.73
C ASN A 87 10.01 -15.66 -7.63
N MET A 88 10.58 -16.13 -6.52
CA MET A 88 12.02 -16.08 -6.27
C MET A 88 12.74 -17.21 -7.04
N PRO A 89 13.78 -16.91 -7.82
CA PRO A 89 14.58 -17.96 -8.45
C PRO A 89 15.28 -18.84 -7.42
N THR A 90 15.40 -20.14 -7.71
CA THR A 90 15.80 -21.19 -6.77
C THR A 90 17.16 -20.99 -6.09
N ASP A 91 18.06 -20.20 -6.68
CA ASP A 91 19.43 -19.94 -6.18
C ASP A 91 19.67 -18.48 -5.76
N THR A 92 18.61 -17.73 -5.43
CA THR A 92 18.74 -16.32 -5.04
C THR A 92 18.84 -16.17 -3.52
N SER A 93 19.54 -15.14 -3.04
CA SER A 93 19.52 -14.75 -1.62
C SER A 93 18.19 -14.09 -1.26
N TYR A 94 17.67 -14.34 -0.05
CA TYR A 94 16.50 -13.64 0.49
C TYR A 94 16.68 -12.11 0.59
N GLU A 95 17.91 -11.62 0.51
CA GLU A 95 18.21 -10.20 0.43
C GLU A 95 17.67 -9.54 -0.85
N ASN A 96 17.48 -10.31 -1.91
CA ASN A 96 16.96 -9.85 -3.21
C ASN A 96 15.46 -10.13 -3.37
N LEU A 97 14.73 -10.35 -2.26
CA LEU A 97 13.30 -10.58 -2.30
C LEU A 97 12.59 -9.35 -2.88
N HIS A 98 11.89 -9.52 -4.00
CA HIS A 98 11.14 -8.44 -4.65
C HIS A 98 9.81 -8.22 -3.93
N LEU A 99 9.76 -7.20 -3.08
CA LEU A 99 8.58 -6.80 -2.32
C LEU A 99 7.91 -5.59 -2.97
N ASP A 100 6.60 -5.46 -2.76
CA ASP A 100 5.82 -4.34 -3.28
C ASP A 100 6.25 -3.04 -2.60
N VAL A 101 6.60 -3.10 -1.30
CA VAL A 101 7.33 -2.03 -0.61
C VAL A 101 8.82 -2.44 -0.49
N PRO A 102 9.72 -1.86 -1.30
CA PRO A 102 11.11 -2.31 -1.39
C PRO A 102 12.00 -1.82 -0.24
N SER A 103 11.62 -0.72 0.40
CA SER A 103 12.45 -0.02 1.39
C SER A 103 12.24 -0.56 2.80
N SER A 104 13.32 -0.66 3.59
CA SER A 104 13.21 -0.93 5.03
C SER A 104 12.49 0.21 5.75
N VAL A 105 11.73 -0.13 6.79
CA VAL A 105 11.04 0.86 7.63
C VAL A 105 11.92 1.21 8.82
N ASP A 106 12.30 2.48 8.95
CA ASP A 106 13.06 2.99 10.10
C ASP A 106 12.18 3.22 11.34
N VAL A 107 10.94 3.68 11.13
CA VAL A 107 10.02 4.05 12.20
C VAL A 107 8.63 3.47 11.93
N VAL A 108 8.10 2.73 12.91
CA VAL A 108 6.72 2.24 12.89
C VAL A 108 5.91 2.99 13.94
N ILE A 109 4.88 3.70 13.49
CA ILE A 109 3.93 4.36 14.38
C ILE A 109 2.61 3.61 14.29
N ARG A 110 2.13 3.09 15.44
CA ARG A 110 0.82 2.48 15.58
C ARG A 110 0.02 3.21 16.66
N THR A 111 -1.14 3.72 16.28
CA THR A 111 -2.06 4.41 17.20
C THR A 111 -2.94 3.38 17.93
N SER A 112 -3.86 3.84 18.80
CA SER A 112 -4.85 3.02 19.56
C SER A 112 -4.32 2.17 20.72
N GLY A 113 -3.04 2.26 21.09
CA GLY A 113 -2.49 1.59 22.28
C GLY A 113 -2.19 0.09 22.10
N GLU A 114 -2.49 -0.48 20.94
CA GLU A 114 -2.26 -1.89 20.63
C GLU A 114 -0.78 -2.19 20.34
N ILE A 115 -0.20 -3.19 21.01
CA ILE A 115 1.22 -3.57 20.86
C ILE A 115 1.34 -4.83 19.99
N ARG A 116 1.08 -4.68 18.68
CA ARG A 116 1.28 -5.72 17.65
C ARG A 116 1.48 -5.07 16.28
N LEU A 117 2.02 -5.79 15.30
CA LEU A 117 2.11 -5.30 13.91
C LEU A 117 0.84 -5.56 13.09
N SER A 118 0.05 -6.57 13.43
CA SER A 118 -1.17 -6.96 12.67
C SER A 118 -0.90 -7.25 11.19
N ASP A 119 0.13 -8.05 10.89
CA ASP A 119 0.45 -8.49 9.52
C ASP A 119 0.78 -7.32 8.57
N PHE A 120 1.40 -6.27 9.11
CA PHE A 120 1.77 -5.06 8.38
C PHE A 120 3.29 -4.93 8.27
N LEU A 121 3.81 -4.90 7.03
CA LEU A 121 5.22 -4.66 6.68
C LEU A 121 6.22 -5.51 7.47
N MET A 122 5.89 -6.77 7.75
CA MET A 122 6.65 -7.61 8.67
C MET A 122 8.09 -7.87 8.21
N TRP A 123 8.36 -7.88 6.91
CA TRP A 123 9.72 -8.04 6.38
C TRP A 123 10.50 -6.72 6.34
N GLN A 124 9.80 -5.62 6.05
CA GLN A 124 10.39 -4.30 5.91
C GLN A 124 10.74 -3.71 7.28
N VAL A 125 10.00 -4.06 8.34
CA VAL A 125 10.30 -3.70 9.73
C VAL A 125 11.42 -4.62 10.25
N LYS A 126 12.66 -4.27 9.90
CA LYS A 126 13.86 -4.98 10.37
C LYS A 126 14.36 -4.31 11.64
N LEU A 127 14.68 -5.10 12.67
CA LEU A 127 15.52 -4.62 13.76
C LEU A 127 16.92 -4.39 13.21
N ARG A 128 17.34 -3.12 13.11
CA ARG A 128 18.76 -2.81 12.93
C ARG A 128 19.49 -3.28 14.20
N ARG A 129 20.48 -4.14 14.02
CA ARG A 129 21.47 -4.47 15.06
C ARG A 129 22.55 -3.43 15.09
#